data_AF-A0ABD6DAG2-F1
#
_entry.id   AF-A0ABD6DAG2-F1
#
_cell.length_a   1.000
_cell.length_b   1.000
_cell.length_c   1.000
_cell.angle_alpha   90.00
_cell.angle_beta   90.00
_cell.angle_gamma   90.00
#
_symmetry.space_group_name_H-M   'P 1'
#
loop_
_entity.id
_entity.type
_entity.pdbx_description
1 polymer ?
#
loop_
_entity_poly.entity_id
_entity_poly.type
_entity_poly.pdbx_seq_one_letter_code
_entity_poly.pdbx_strand_id
1 'polypeptide(L)'
;MDVPHAPQASNHVQLQWWSRNPNRDIDIQTAWRLSVPIGAPDYHYDNARLHEPSGIIILSRNDRLVTVIYAENIRVRDSHLESCSDCGHRYDPERDDGDCHWCSGPDQAIMSAAQPAMA
;
A
#
# COMPACT_ATOMS: atom_id res chain seq x y z
N MET A 1 -14.27 -14.25 -2.70
CA MET A 1 -13.76 -13.58 -1.50
C MET A 1 -13.37 -12.16 -1.89
N ASP A 2 -13.69 -11.19 -1.04
CA ASP A 2 -13.67 -9.75 -1.30
C ASP A 2 -12.20 -9.26 -1.34
N VAL A 3 -11.69 -9.00 -2.54
CA VAL A 3 -10.46 -8.23 -2.71
C VAL A 3 -10.66 -6.90 -1.97
N PRO A 4 -9.72 -6.42 -1.12
CA PRO A 4 -9.91 -5.16 -0.40
C PRO A 4 -10.42 -4.09 -1.36
N HIS A 5 -11.62 -3.57 -1.10
CA HIS A 5 -12.22 -2.58 -1.98
C HIS A 5 -11.22 -1.43 -2.15
N ALA A 6 -10.82 -1.20 -3.40
CA ALA A 6 -9.94 -0.10 -3.71
C ALA A 6 -10.81 1.15 -3.84
N PRO A 7 -10.60 2.20 -3.02
CA PRO A 7 -11.35 3.43 -3.11
C PRO A 7 -11.31 4.02 -4.52
N GLN A 8 -12.31 4.83 -4.86
CA GLN A 8 -12.32 5.47 -6.17
C GLN A 8 -11.13 6.43 -6.32
N ALA A 9 -10.44 6.34 -7.45
CA ALA A 9 -9.35 7.24 -7.80
C ALA A 9 -9.83 8.31 -8.77
N SER A 10 -9.67 9.59 -8.41
CA SER A 10 -9.89 10.68 -9.37
C SER A 10 -8.74 10.74 -10.39
N ASN A 11 -8.99 11.34 -11.56
CA ASN A 11 -7.94 11.59 -12.57
C ASN A 11 -6.74 12.34 -11.98
N HIS A 12 -6.97 13.27 -11.04
CA HIS A 12 -5.89 14.01 -10.38
C HIS A 12 -4.93 13.06 -9.65
N VAL A 13 -5.48 12.12 -8.88
CA VAL A 13 -4.69 11.20 -8.06
C VAL A 13 -4.03 10.13 -8.92
N GLN A 14 -4.70 9.68 -9.98
CA GLN A 14 -4.08 8.81 -11.00
C GLN A 14 -2.88 9.49 -11.66
N LEU A 15 -3.00 10.77 -12.04
CA LEU A 15 -1.88 11.53 -12.62
C LEU A 15 -0.73 11.72 -11.63
N GLN A 16 -1.03 12.00 -10.36
CA GLN A 16 0.00 12.09 -9.33
C GLN A 16 0.74 10.77 -9.13
N TRP A 17 0.01 9.65 -9.12
CA TRP A 17 0.59 8.31 -9.08
C TRP A 17 1.51 8.07 -10.27
N TRP A 18 1.02 8.29 -11.50
CA TRP A 18 1.80 8.14 -12.73
C TRP A 18 3.07 9.01 -12.77
N SER A 19 3.01 10.20 -12.19
CA SER A 19 4.14 11.12 -12.14
C SER A 19 5.20 10.68 -11.12
N ARG A 20 4.79 10.09 -10.00
CA ARG A 20 5.68 9.79 -8.86
C ARG A 20 6.17 8.36 -8.81
N ASN A 21 5.39 7.40 -9.33
CA ASN A 21 5.76 6.00 -9.33
C ASN A 21 6.67 5.70 -10.55
N PRO A 22 7.94 5.31 -10.32
CA PRO A 22 8.85 4.96 -11.41
C PRO A 22 8.42 3.69 -12.17
N ASN A 23 7.77 2.74 -11.49
CA ASN A 23 7.29 1.49 -12.08
C ASN A 23 5.84 1.63 -12.53
N ARG A 24 5.65 2.09 -13.76
CA ARG A 24 4.34 2.43 -14.38
C ARG A 24 3.48 1.21 -14.75
N ASP A 25 3.85 0.04 -14.27
CA ASP A 25 3.25 -1.24 -14.66
C ASP A 25 1.99 -1.59 -13.85
N ILE A 26 1.69 -0.83 -12.79
CA ILE A 26 0.48 -1.00 -11.98
C ILE A 26 -0.30 0.31 -11.82
N ASP A 27 -1.63 0.21 -11.88
CA ASP A 27 -2.53 1.31 -11.57
C ASP A 27 -2.60 1.57 -10.05
N ILE A 28 -3.05 2.75 -9.65
CA ILE A 28 -3.06 3.17 -8.24
C ILE A 28 -4.02 2.33 -7.37
N GLN A 29 -5.09 1.77 -7.93
CA GLN A 29 -6.03 0.94 -7.17
C GLN A 29 -5.41 -0.43 -6.89
N THR A 30 -4.69 -0.98 -7.86
CA THR A 30 -3.85 -2.16 -7.64
C THR A 30 -2.74 -1.89 -6.63
N ALA A 31 -2.05 -0.76 -6.75
CA ALA A 31 -1.04 -0.36 -5.78
C ALA A 31 -1.62 -0.25 -4.36
N TRP A 32 -2.79 0.39 -4.19
CA TRP A 32 -3.51 0.49 -2.92
C TRP A 32 -3.77 -0.87 -2.27
N ARG A 33 -4.22 -1.84 -3.06
CA ARG A 33 -4.52 -3.20 -2.58
C ARG A 33 -3.27 -3.89 -2.08
N LEU A 34 -2.15 -3.73 -2.78
CA LEU A 34 -0.87 -4.32 -2.37
C LEU A 34 -0.31 -3.62 -1.13
N SER A 35 -0.38 -2.30 -1.09
CA SER A 35 0.18 -1.48 -0.02
C SER A 35 -0.27 -1.88 1.37
N VAL A 36 0.70 -1.87 2.30
CA VAL A 36 0.50 -2.20 3.72
C VAL A 36 -0.08 -1.01 4.48
N PRO A 37 -1.00 -1.23 5.43
CA PRO A 37 -1.55 -0.16 6.25
C PRO A 37 -0.46 0.51 7.09
N ILE A 38 -0.55 1.82 7.27
CA ILE A 38 0.36 2.58 8.14
C ILE A 38 -0.40 3.70 8.85
N GLY A 39 0.19 4.24 9.92
CA GLY A 39 -0.23 5.53 10.46
C GLY A 39 0.59 6.68 9.87
N ALA A 40 -0.06 7.77 9.48
CA ALA A 40 0.54 9.02 9.03
C ALA A 40 0.02 10.19 9.91
N PRO A 41 0.48 10.38 11.16
CA PRO A 41 -0.17 11.29 12.12
C PRO A 41 -0.26 12.76 11.68
N ASP A 42 0.49 13.17 10.67
CA ASP A 42 0.57 14.55 10.18
C ASP A 42 -0.56 14.92 9.20
N TYR A 43 -1.45 13.97 8.84
CA TYR A 43 -2.50 14.16 7.83
C TYR A 43 -3.90 13.77 8.34
N HIS A 44 -4.92 14.39 7.76
CA HIS A 44 -6.32 14.02 7.97
C HIS A 44 -6.80 13.06 6.87
N TYR A 45 -6.91 11.76 7.19
CA TYR A 45 -7.38 10.68 6.30
C TYR A 45 -8.16 9.65 7.11
N ASP A 46 -8.85 8.75 6.40
CA ASP A 46 -9.50 7.58 7.02
C ASP A 46 -8.55 6.37 6.99
N ASN A 47 -7.84 6.17 5.87
CA ASN A 47 -6.80 5.15 5.77
C ASN A 47 -5.55 5.66 5.03
N ALA A 48 -4.38 5.22 5.46
CA ALA A 48 -3.09 5.45 4.81
C ALA A 48 -2.42 4.10 4.55
N ARG A 49 -1.85 3.93 3.37
CA ARG A 49 -1.14 2.69 3.00
C ARG A 49 0.18 3.00 2.29
N LEU A 50 1.20 2.20 2.57
CA LEU A 50 2.53 2.34 2.01
C LEU A 50 2.77 1.34 0.88
N HIS A 51 3.06 1.86 -0.30
CA HIS A 51 3.55 1.08 -1.43
C HIS A 51 5.08 1.04 -1.38
N GLU A 52 5.63 0.01 -0.73
CA GLU A 52 7.06 -0.13 -0.51
C GLU A 52 7.91 -0.11 -1.79
N PRO A 53 7.54 -0.80 -2.88
CA PRO A 53 8.34 -0.80 -4.10
C PRO A 53 8.59 0.60 -4.69
N SER A 54 7.69 1.56 -4.44
CA SER A 54 7.85 2.94 -4.89
C SER A 54 8.16 3.94 -3.77
N GLY A 55 8.15 3.52 -2.50
CA GLY A 55 8.27 4.41 -1.35
C GLY A 55 7.14 5.44 -1.24
N ILE A 56 5.98 5.17 -1.85
CA ILE A 56 4.85 6.10 -1.92
C ILE A 56 3.77 5.67 -0.95
N ILE A 57 3.28 6.63 -0.17
CA ILE A 57 2.09 6.50 0.67
C ILE A 57 0.89 6.98 -0.12
N ILE A 58 -0.16 6.17 -0.12
CA ILE A 58 -1.45 6.47 -0.72
C ILE A 58 -2.41 6.77 0.44
N LEU A 59 -3.13 7.89 0.35
CA LEU A 59 -4.11 8.31 1.35
C LEU A 59 -5.53 8.21 0.81
N SER A 60 -6.45 7.75 1.64
CA SER A 60 -7.89 7.69 1.32
C SER A 60 -8.74 8.45 2.33
N ARG A 61 -9.85 9.02 1.84
CA ARG A 61 -10.87 9.69 2.66
C ARG A 61 -12.24 9.57 1.99
N ASN A 62 -13.28 9.26 2.75
CA ASN A 62 -14.65 9.05 2.27
C ASN A 62 -14.70 8.11 1.07
N ASP A 63 -13.99 6.98 1.16
CA ASP A 63 -13.90 5.97 0.09
C ASP A 63 -13.36 6.52 -1.25
N ARG A 64 -12.48 7.52 -1.18
CA ARG A 64 -11.73 8.05 -2.33
C ARG A 64 -10.25 8.15 -2.04
N LEU A 65 -9.42 7.80 -3.01
CA LEU A 65 -8.00 8.13 -2.98
C LEU A 65 -7.86 9.63 -3.20
N VAL A 66 -7.23 10.33 -2.26
CA VAL A 66 -7.18 11.80 -2.24
C VAL A 66 -5.81 12.36 -2.62
N THR A 67 -4.74 11.64 -2.33
CA THR A 67 -3.38 12.06 -2.68
C THR A 67 -2.40 10.89 -2.57
N VAL A 68 -1.22 11.08 -3.13
CA VAL A 68 -0.05 10.24 -2.86
C VAL A 68 1.09 11.12 -2.36
N ILE A 69 1.95 10.61 -1.49
CA ILE A 69 3.08 11.35 -0.90
C ILE A 69 4.29 10.41 -0.75
N TYR A 70 5.50 10.94 -0.78
CA TYR A 70 6.69 10.12 -0.50
C TYR A 70 6.83 9.86 1.00
N ALA A 71 7.17 8.63 1.38
CA ALA A 71 7.30 8.24 2.77
C ALA A 71 8.40 9.02 3.52
N GLU A 72 9.45 9.45 2.83
CA GLU A 72 10.56 10.23 3.39
C GLU A 72 10.15 11.64 3.86
N ASN A 73 9.02 12.17 3.39
CA ASN A 73 8.59 13.54 3.66
C ASN A 73 7.72 13.66 4.92
N ILE A 74 7.39 12.55 5.59
CA ILE A 74 6.42 12.55 6.67
C ILE A 74 6.83 11.61 7.81
N ARG A 75 6.23 11.81 8.98
CA ARG A 75 6.31 10.79 10.03
C ARG A 75 5.38 9.63 9.70
N VAL A 76 5.93 8.43 9.78
CA VAL A 76 5.20 7.18 9.57
C VAL A 76 5.19 6.39 10.88
N ARG A 77 4.04 5.79 11.19
CA ARG A 77 3.88 4.79 12.25
C ARG A 77 3.69 3.43 11.57
N ASP A 78 4.74 2.66 11.61
CA ASP A 78 4.92 1.39 10.92
C ASP A 78 5.56 0.33 11.82
N SER A 79 5.46 0.49 13.16
CA SER A 79 6.10 -0.41 14.13
C SER A 79 5.60 -1.86 14.10
N HIS A 80 4.49 -2.11 13.40
CA HIS A 80 3.94 -3.45 13.16
C HIS A 80 4.51 -4.09 11.89
N LEU A 81 5.22 -3.31 11.07
CA LEU A 81 5.83 -3.81 9.85
C LEU A 81 7.21 -4.39 10.12
N GLU A 82 7.55 -5.42 9.36
CA GLU A 82 8.88 -6.04 9.35
C GLU A 82 9.58 -5.78 8.03
N SER A 83 10.91 -5.75 8.04
CA SER A 83 11.71 -5.69 6.82
C SER A 83 12.00 -7.10 6.32
N CYS A 84 11.63 -7.38 5.07
CA CYS A 84 11.97 -8.63 4.41
C CYS A 84 13.47 -8.75 4.16
N SER A 85 14.08 -9.89 4.49
CA SER A 85 15.51 -10.13 4.27
C SER A 85 15.91 -10.26 2.81
N ASP A 86 14.98 -10.63 1.93
CA ASP A 86 15.27 -10.92 0.52
C ASP A 86 15.17 -9.68 -0.37
N CYS A 87 14.08 -8.93 -0.26
CA CYS A 87 13.83 -7.72 -1.07
C CYS A 87 14.08 -6.41 -0.31
N GLY A 88 14.23 -6.45 1.02
CA GLY A 88 14.39 -5.25 1.85
C GLY A 88 13.10 -4.43 2.07
N HIS A 89 11.99 -4.79 1.41
CA HIS A 89 10.72 -4.08 1.56
C HIS A 89 10.06 -4.37 2.91
N ARG A 90 9.35 -3.37 3.43
CA ARG A 90 8.49 -3.54 4.61
C ARG A 90 7.20 -4.28 4.28
N TYR A 91 6.85 -5.28 5.07
CA TYR A 91 5.60 -6.04 4.91
C TYR A 91 4.90 -6.18 6.26
N ASP A 92 3.63 -6.56 6.24
CA ASP A 92 2.82 -6.70 7.45
C ASP A 92 2.68 -8.20 7.76
N PRO A 93 3.46 -8.75 8.71
CA PRO A 93 3.48 -10.19 8.95
C PRO A 93 2.14 -10.75 9.44
N GLU A 94 1.30 -9.94 10.10
CA GLU A 94 -0.04 -10.36 10.52
C GLU A 94 -0.99 -10.47 9.33
N ARG A 95 -0.82 -9.62 8.32
CA ARG A 95 -1.62 -9.63 7.10
C ARG A 95 -1.14 -10.69 6.10
N ASP A 96 0.17 -10.88 6.04
CA ASP A 96 0.82 -11.67 5.00
C ASP A 96 1.21 -13.08 5.47
N ASP A 97 0.62 -13.57 6.57
CA ASP A 97 0.89 -14.88 7.18
C ASP A 97 2.38 -15.15 7.45
N GLY A 98 3.15 -14.09 7.75
CA GLY A 98 4.59 -14.13 7.99
C GLY A 98 5.46 -14.15 6.73
N ASP A 99 4.88 -14.22 5.53
CA ASP A 99 5.62 -14.25 4.27
C ASP A 99 5.58 -12.88 3.58
N CYS A 100 6.74 -12.40 3.11
CA CYS A 100 6.79 -11.13 2.40
C CYS A 100 6.10 -11.22 1.02
N HIS A 101 4.91 -10.66 0.90
CA HIS A 101 4.15 -10.68 -0.35
C HIS A 101 4.86 -9.94 -1.51
N TRP A 102 5.76 -9.00 -1.22
CA TRP A 102 6.47 -8.25 -2.26
C TRP A 102 7.41 -9.12 -3.10
N CYS A 103 7.98 -10.19 -2.52
CA CYS A 103 8.86 -11.12 -3.24
C CYS A 103 8.12 -11.97 -4.27
N SER A 104 6.82 -12.18 -4.05
CA SER A 104 5.98 -13.12 -4.80
C SER A 104 5.40 -12.52 -6.10
N GLY A 105 5.67 -11.23 -6.35
CA GLY A 105 5.12 -10.49 -7.49
C GLY A 105 3.66 -10.05 -7.27
N PRO A 106 3.13 -9.12 -8.09
CA PRO A 106 1.85 -8.49 -7.86
C PRO A 106 0.67 -9.47 -7.86
N ASP A 107 0.70 -10.53 -8.69
CA ASP A 107 -0.39 -11.50 -8.77
C ASP A 107 -0.54 -12.33 -7.48
N GLN A 108 0.57 -12.83 -6.92
CA GLN A 108 0.55 -13.54 -5.64
C GLN A 108 0.33 -12.58 -4.47
N ALA A 109 0.84 -11.35 -4.55
CA ALA A 109 0.61 -10.35 -3.52
C ALA A 109 -0.86 -9.90 -3.44
N ILE A 110 -1.57 -9.83 -4.58
CA ILE A 110 -3.03 -9.61 -4.60
C ILE A 110 -3.75 -10.79 -3.93
N MET A 111 -3.26 -12.03 -4.12
CA MET A 111 -3.83 -13.22 -3.49
C MET A 111 -3.57 -13.24 -1.98
N SER A 112 -2.36 -12.96 -1.50
CA SER A 112 -2.01 -12.85 -0.07
C SER A 112 -2.79 -11.73 0.61
N ALA A 113 -2.91 -10.57 -0.04
CA ALA A 113 -3.72 -9.45 0.43
C ALA A 113 -5.23 -9.74 0.54
N ALA A 114 -5.71 -10.83 -0.06
CA ALA A 114 -7.10 -11.26 -0.07
C ALA A 114 -7.40 -12.42 0.90
N GLN A 115 -6.40 -12.93 1.64
CA GLN A 115 -6.60 -13.98 2.63
C GLN A 115 -7.07 -13.38 3.97
N PRO A 116 -8.16 -13.90 4.57
CA PRO A 116 -8.43 -13.64 5.98
C PRO A 116 -7.43 -14.45 6.82
N ALA A 117 -6.83 -13.82 7.82
CA ALA A 117 -6.15 -14.50 8.90
C ALA A 117 -7.07 -15.62 9.44
N MET A 118 -6.71 -16.87 9.16
CA MET A 118 -7.44 -18.02 9.70
C MET A 118 -6.85 -18.37 11.06
N ALA A 119 -7.78 -18.56 12.00
CA ALA A 119 -7.63 -18.75 13.44
C ALA A 119 -6.68 -19.87 13.90
#